data_AF-A0A221NH75-F1
#
_entry.id   AF-A0A221NH75-F1
#
_cell.length_a   1.000
_cell.length_b   1.000
_cell.length_c   1.000
_cell.angle_alpha   90.00
_cell.angle_beta   90.00
_cell.angle_gamma   90.00
#
_symmetry.space_group_name_H-M   'P 1'
#
loop_
_entity.id
_entity.type
_entity.pdbx_description
1 polymer ?
#
loop_
_entity_poly.entity_id
_entity_poly.type
_entity_poly.pdbx_seq_one_letter_code
_entity_poly.pdbx_strand_id
1 'polypeptide(L)'
;MAAAGLVSGKPYSAFGVSSVWHPTAVGTPDTLKAAGQEVALSARGRTLLVTGFSTGSVTSGVATVHFTNGQSRTVTISLPNWRTGVSTDTAVVVAESAYHQRHTQAYIGGPSTVVRVDEPARIFATKIDIPPAFEVSSVTLPQGSALVNEGLNIMGIAVGNVPPGLR
;
A
#
# COMPACT_ATOMS: atom_id res chain seq x y z
N MET A 1 11.82 5.88 -6.72
CA MET A 1 11.76 4.63 -5.94
C MET A 1 12.77 3.57 -6.40
N ALA A 2 13.07 3.42 -7.69
CA ALA A 2 14.09 2.46 -8.16
C ALA A 2 15.46 2.59 -7.48
N ALA A 3 15.97 3.82 -7.30
CA ALA A 3 17.21 4.08 -6.55
C ALA A 3 17.15 3.67 -5.06
N ALA A 4 15.94 3.49 -4.52
CA ALA A 4 15.67 3.02 -3.16
C ALA A 4 15.31 1.51 -3.11
N GLY A 5 15.55 0.76 -4.20
CA GLY A 5 15.40 -0.70 -4.25
C GLY A 5 14.08 -1.22 -4.85
N LEU A 6 13.05 -0.37 -4.98
CA LEU A 6 11.80 -0.76 -5.64
C LEU A 6 11.91 -0.57 -7.16
N VAL A 7 12.43 -1.61 -7.80
CA VAL A 7 12.66 -1.67 -9.25
C VAL A 7 11.51 -2.42 -9.93
N SER A 8 10.99 -1.86 -11.02
CA SER A 8 9.85 -2.45 -11.74
C SER A 8 10.14 -3.88 -12.21
N GLY A 9 9.17 -4.79 -11.99
CA GLY A 9 9.28 -6.21 -12.28
C GLY A 9 10.20 -6.99 -11.34
N LYS A 10 10.81 -6.34 -10.33
CA LYS A 10 11.66 -7.02 -9.34
C LYS A 10 10.90 -7.32 -8.05
N PRO A 11 11.24 -8.42 -7.36
CA PRO A 11 10.67 -8.70 -6.08
C PRO A 11 11.15 -7.72 -5.02
N TYR A 12 10.28 -7.42 -4.07
CA TYR A 12 10.61 -6.81 -2.78
C TYR A 12 9.99 -7.66 -1.67
N SER A 13 10.53 -7.56 -0.47
CA SER A 13 10.03 -8.32 0.68
C SER A 13 9.81 -7.42 1.89
N ALA A 14 8.72 -7.67 2.62
CA ALA A 14 8.47 -7.07 3.92
C ALA A 14 7.92 -8.14 4.86
N PHE A 15 8.42 -8.18 6.10
CA PHE A 15 8.07 -9.21 7.08
C PHE A 15 8.26 -10.65 6.55
N GLY A 16 9.22 -10.87 5.65
CA GLY A 16 9.44 -12.17 5.00
C GLY A 16 8.40 -12.58 3.95
N VAL A 17 7.39 -11.75 3.68
CA VAL A 17 6.44 -11.94 2.56
C VAL A 17 6.98 -11.19 1.34
N SER A 18 7.09 -11.89 0.20
CA SER A 18 7.57 -11.31 -1.06
C SER A 18 6.42 -10.88 -1.96
N SER A 19 6.63 -9.80 -2.71
CA SER A 19 5.72 -9.29 -3.74
C SER A 19 6.52 -8.70 -4.89
N VAL A 20 5.90 -8.45 -6.04
CA VAL A 20 6.56 -7.84 -7.22
C VAL A 20 6.21 -6.37 -7.30
N TRP A 21 7.24 -5.52 -7.42
CA TRP A 21 7.02 -4.10 -7.66
C TRP A 21 6.59 -3.88 -9.10
N HIS A 22 5.33 -3.48 -9.29
CA HIS A 22 4.68 -3.32 -10.58
C HIS A 22 4.69 -1.89 -11.19
N PRO A 23 4.88 -0.78 -10.43
CA PRO A 23 4.95 0.56 -11.03
C PRO A 23 6.12 0.69 -12.00
N THR A 24 5.88 1.25 -13.19
CA THR A 24 6.83 1.32 -14.31
C THR A 24 7.21 2.76 -14.64
N ALA A 25 6.30 3.51 -15.26
CA ALA A 25 6.53 4.83 -15.81
C ALA A 25 5.81 5.90 -14.99
N VAL A 26 6.43 7.08 -14.90
CA VAL A 26 5.75 8.27 -14.37
C VAL A 26 4.51 8.54 -15.24
N GLY A 27 3.34 8.67 -14.60
CA GLY A 27 2.08 8.97 -15.27
C GLY A 27 1.22 7.76 -15.66
N THR A 28 1.67 6.53 -15.43
CA THR A 28 0.77 5.36 -15.50
C THR A 28 0.06 5.16 -14.17
N PRO A 29 -1.24 4.84 -14.13
CA PRO A 29 -1.93 4.47 -12.90
C PRO A 29 -1.25 3.26 -12.27
N ASP A 30 -0.67 3.44 -11.09
CA ASP A 30 0.11 2.44 -10.35
C ASP A 30 -0.35 2.28 -8.90
N THR A 31 -1.40 3.01 -8.54
CA THR A 31 -1.89 3.18 -7.19
C THR A 31 -3.42 3.24 -7.23
N LEU A 32 -4.06 2.45 -6.36
CA LEU A 32 -5.50 2.49 -6.16
C LEU A 32 -5.81 3.24 -4.86
N LYS A 33 -6.68 4.23 -4.94
CA LYS A 33 -7.19 4.90 -3.73
C LYS A 33 -8.37 4.14 -3.14
N ALA A 34 -8.28 3.78 -1.86
CA ALA A 34 -9.33 3.03 -1.18
C ALA A 34 -10.64 3.85 -1.11
N ALA A 35 -11.69 3.28 -1.70
CA ALA A 35 -13.04 3.83 -1.73
C ALA A 35 -14.10 2.71 -1.80
N GLY A 36 -13.85 1.59 -1.11
CA GLY A 36 -14.78 0.45 -1.05
C GLY A 36 -14.68 -0.54 -2.21
N GLN A 37 -13.66 -0.43 -3.06
CA GLN A 37 -13.47 -1.37 -4.17
C GLN A 37 -13.13 -2.77 -3.65
N GLU A 38 -13.54 -3.80 -4.39
CA GLU A 38 -13.13 -5.17 -4.14
C GLU A 38 -11.97 -5.56 -5.06
N VAL A 39 -10.88 -6.06 -4.48
CA VAL A 39 -9.68 -6.51 -5.20
C VAL A 39 -9.64 -8.03 -5.14
N ALA A 40 -9.76 -8.69 -6.30
CA ALA A 40 -9.67 -10.13 -6.41
C ALA A 40 -8.24 -10.62 -6.13
N LEU A 41 -8.12 -11.74 -5.41
CA LEU A 41 -6.87 -12.39 -5.04
C LEU A 41 -7.03 -13.90 -5.17
N SER A 42 -5.94 -14.63 -5.29
CA SER A 42 -5.90 -16.09 -5.15
C SER A 42 -4.59 -16.45 -4.48
N ALA A 43 -4.63 -16.55 -3.16
CA ALA A 43 -3.45 -16.85 -2.36
C ALA A 43 -3.80 -17.37 -0.98
N ARG A 44 -2.90 -18.18 -0.41
CA ARG A 44 -3.03 -18.80 0.92
C ARG A 44 -1.92 -18.33 1.85
N GLY A 45 -2.26 -18.14 3.11
CA GLY A 45 -1.32 -17.73 4.14
C GLY A 45 -2.03 -17.23 5.37
N ARG A 46 -1.24 -16.84 6.38
CA ARG A 46 -1.74 -16.28 7.65
C ARG A 46 -1.53 -14.78 7.77
N THR A 47 -0.95 -14.15 6.76
CA THR A 47 -0.64 -12.73 6.77
C THR A 47 -1.04 -12.09 5.45
N LEU A 48 -1.85 -11.04 5.56
CA LEU A 48 -2.12 -10.10 4.48
C LEU A 48 -1.09 -8.96 4.57
N LEU A 49 -0.30 -8.80 3.52
CA LEU A 49 0.64 -7.70 3.36
C LEU A 49 0.03 -6.65 2.44
N VAL A 50 -0.16 -5.43 2.94
CA VAL A 50 -0.66 -4.31 2.14
C VAL A 50 0.45 -3.28 1.97
N THR A 51 0.86 -3.04 0.72
CA THR A 51 1.89 -2.07 0.37
C THR A 51 1.24 -0.78 -0.12
N GLY A 52 1.74 0.36 0.35
CA GLY A 52 1.18 1.66 0.03
C GLY A 52 1.60 2.75 1.01
N PHE A 53 0.78 3.78 1.09
CA PHE A 53 0.96 4.90 2.01
C PHE A 53 -0.38 5.61 2.23
N SER A 54 -0.44 6.49 3.24
CA SER A 54 -1.56 7.41 3.39
C SER A 54 -1.18 8.85 3.05
N THR A 55 -2.18 9.65 2.70
CA THR A 55 -2.10 11.11 2.52
C THR A 55 -3.04 11.80 3.51
N GLY A 56 -2.68 13.00 3.97
CA GLY A 56 -3.47 13.77 4.92
C GLY A 56 -3.58 13.11 6.30
N SER A 57 -4.77 13.19 6.91
CA SER A 57 -5.02 12.71 8.28
C SER A 57 -5.62 11.30 8.34
N VAL A 58 -6.19 10.81 7.23
CA VAL A 58 -6.78 9.48 7.13
C VAL A 58 -5.69 8.43 6.88
N THR A 59 -5.25 7.78 7.95
CA THR A 59 -4.13 6.82 7.97
C THR A 59 -4.55 5.36 8.16
N SER A 60 -5.83 5.09 8.38
CA SER A 60 -6.36 3.73 8.53
C SER A 60 -7.80 3.61 8.04
N GLY A 61 -8.25 2.38 7.84
CA GLY A 61 -9.63 2.07 7.46
C GLY A 61 -9.98 0.59 7.60
N VAL A 62 -11.27 0.30 7.68
CA VAL A 62 -11.80 -1.06 7.85
C VAL A 62 -11.96 -1.74 6.49
N ALA A 63 -11.33 -2.89 6.31
CA ALA A 63 -11.44 -3.74 5.12
C ALA A 63 -12.10 -5.08 5.47
N THR A 64 -12.55 -5.80 4.44
CA THR A 64 -13.11 -7.14 4.57
C THR A 64 -12.32 -8.10 3.69
N VAL A 65 -11.73 -9.13 4.29
CA VAL A 65 -11.06 -10.23 3.59
C VAL A 65 -12.10 -11.31 3.35
N HIS A 66 -12.29 -11.74 2.11
CA HIS A 66 -13.18 -12.84 1.74
C HIS A 66 -12.38 -14.08 1.42
N PHE A 67 -12.93 -15.22 1.79
CA PHE A 67 -12.30 -16.52 1.61
C PHE A 67 -13.10 -17.39 0.64
N THR A 68 -12.42 -18.32 -0.02
CA THR A 68 -13.04 -19.21 -1.01
C THR A 68 -14.12 -20.14 -0.45
N ASN A 69 -14.19 -20.33 0.87
CA ASN A 69 -15.24 -21.09 1.55
C ASN A 69 -16.51 -20.27 1.83
N GLY A 70 -16.56 -19.01 1.38
CA GLY A 70 -17.68 -18.10 1.61
C GLY A 70 -17.67 -17.36 2.94
N GLN A 71 -16.69 -17.61 3.82
CA GLN A 71 -16.50 -16.81 5.03
C GLN A 71 -15.79 -15.49 4.71
N SER A 72 -15.91 -14.53 5.63
CA SER A 72 -15.17 -13.28 5.56
C SER A 72 -14.68 -12.83 6.93
N ARG A 73 -13.67 -11.94 6.94
CA ARG A 73 -13.06 -11.39 8.14
C ARG A 73 -12.87 -9.89 7.99
N THR A 74 -13.36 -9.14 8.95
CA THR A 74 -13.07 -7.71 9.08
C THR A 74 -11.65 -7.52 9.62
N VAL A 75 -10.89 -6.65 8.96
CA VAL A 75 -9.54 -6.26 9.35
C VAL A 75 -9.36 -4.74 9.25
N THR A 76 -8.33 -4.21 9.88
CA THR A 76 -7.96 -2.78 9.73
C THR A 76 -6.69 -2.69 8.91
N ILE A 77 -6.75 -1.92 7.82
CA ILE A 77 -5.56 -1.52 7.07
C ILE A 77 -5.08 -0.19 7.65
N SER A 78 -3.85 -0.16 8.16
CA SER A 78 -3.19 1.05 8.65
C SER A 78 -1.90 1.28 7.87
N LEU A 79 -1.81 2.42 7.18
CA LEU A 79 -0.65 2.82 6.39
C LEU A 79 -0.12 4.16 6.89
N PRO A 80 1.17 4.24 7.26
CA PRO A 80 1.78 5.51 7.64
C PRO A 80 1.74 6.55 6.51
N ASN A 81 1.79 7.83 6.90
CA ASN A 81 1.80 8.94 5.96
C ASN A 81 3.10 8.91 5.12
N TRP A 82 2.99 9.09 3.80
CA TRP A 82 4.14 9.01 2.89
C TRP A 82 5.30 9.96 3.24
N ARG A 83 4.99 11.12 3.84
CA ARG A 83 5.97 12.18 4.17
C ARG A 83 6.41 12.12 5.62
N THR A 84 5.50 11.88 6.56
CA THR A 84 5.79 11.99 8.01
C THR A 84 5.75 10.66 8.76
N GLY A 85 5.29 9.59 8.10
CA GLY A 85 5.18 8.27 8.69
C GLY A 85 6.53 7.67 9.05
N VAL A 86 6.51 6.80 10.06
CA VAL A 86 7.66 6.02 10.55
C VAL A 86 7.29 4.55 10.64
N SER A 87 8.29 3.68 10.68
CA SER A 87 8.06 2.25 10.89
C SER A 87 7.51 1.95 12.29
N THR A 88 6.75 0.86 12.39
CA THR A 88 6.18 0.27 13.60
C THR A 88 6.35 -1.26 13.53
N ASP A 89 5.96 -1.97 14.59
CA ASP A 89 5.95 -3.43 14.63
C ASP A 89 5.05 -4.09 13.56
N THR A 90 4.11 -3.33 12.98
CA THR A 90 3.18 -3.83 11.98
C THR A 90 3.29 -3.14 10.64
N ALA A 91 4.04 -2.04 10.52
CA ALA A 91 4.26 -1.34 9.26
C ALA A 91 5.73 -0.92 9.10
N VAL A 92 6.38 -1.31 8.01
CA VAL A 92 7.79 -0.99 7.75
C VAL A 92 7.95 -0.19 6.47
N VAL A 93 8.94 0.71 6.44
CA VAL A 93 9.39 1.37 5.20
C VAL A 93 10.01 0.32 4.28
N VAL A 94 9.44 0.16 3.08
CA VAL A 94 10.01 -0.71 2.03
C VAL A 94 10.88 0.06 1.05
N ALA A 95 10.69 1.38 0.94
CA ALA A 95 11.59 2.28 0.24
C ALA A 95 11.43 3.71 0.74
N GLU A 96 12.56 4.43 0.79
CA GLU A 96 12.62 5.86 1.06
C GLU A 96 13.42 6.54 -0.06
N SER A 97 12.79 7.48 -0.77
CA SER A 97 13.48 8.27 -1.80
C SER A 97 14.28 9.42 -1.18
N ALA A 98 15.31 9.89 -1.87
CA ALA A 98 16.05 11.09 -1.44
C ALA A 98 15.28 12.39 -1.66
N TYR A 99 14.32 12.40 -2.59
CA TYR A 99 13.50 13.55 -2.95
C TYR A 99 12.13 13.08 -3.45
N HIS A 100 11.17 14.00 -3.55
CA HIS A 100 9.91 13.77 -4.24
C HIS A 100 9.59 14.89 -5.21
N GLN A 101 8.58 14.66 -6.06
CA GLN A 101 8.11 15.64 -7.03
C GLN A 101 6.74 16.17 -6.60
N ARG A 102 6.53 17.46 -6.85
CA ARG A 102 5.25 18.12 -6.55
C ARG A 102 4.91 19.08 -7.68
N HIS A 103 3.62 19.19 -7.98
CA HIS A 103 3.10 20.26 -8.83
C HIS A 103 3.14 21.60 -8.09
N THR A 104 3.56 22.69 -8.74
CA THR A 104 3.60 24.03 -8.14
C THR A 104 2.22 24.56 -7.76
N GLN A 105 1.19 24.10 -8.47
CA GLN A 105 -0.21 24.43 -8.19
C GLN A 105 -1.14 23.31 -8.67
N ALA A 106 -2.39 23.35 -8.20
CA ALA A 106 -3.45 22.52 -8.76
C ALA A 106 -3.63 22.81 -10.26
N TYR A 107 -4.02 21.80 -11.03
CA TYR A 107 -4.24 21.96 -12.47
C TYR A 107 -5.41 22.91 -12.78
N ILE A 108 -6.38 22.99 -11.87
CA ILE A 108 -7.51 23.93 -11.92
C ILE A 108 -6.99 25.30 -11.43
N GLY A 109 -6.36 26.06 -12.31
CA GLY A 109 -5.75 27.35 -11.96
C GLY A 109 -4.73 27.89 -12.97
N GLY A 110 -4.31 27.06 -13.93
CA GLY A 110 -3.35 27.44 -14.97
C GLY A 110 -2.24 26.40 -15.14
N PRO A 111 -1.22 26.68 -15.97
CA PRO A 111 -0.13 25.74 -16.21
C PRO A 111 0.60 25.42 -14.91
N SER A 112 0.69 24.13 -14.59
CA SER A 112 1.41 23.62 -13.42
C SER A 112 2.75 23.06 -13.86
N THR A 113 3.82 23.38 -13.13
CA THR A 113 5.14 22.79 -13.38
C THR A 113 5.45 21.76 -12.29
N VAL A 114 6.15 20.70 -12.67
CA VAL A 114 6.63 19.71 -11.70
C VAL A 114 7.96 20.20 -11.16
N VAL A 115 8.03 20.38 -9.84
CA VAL A 115 9.25 20.76 -9.13
C VAL A 115 9.76 19.60 -8.28
N ARG A 116 11.07 19.57 -8.07
CA ARG A 116 11.72 18.69 -7.10
C ARG A 116 11.66 19.31 -5.72
N VAL A 117 11.34 18.50 -4.72
CA VAL A 117 11.39 18.85 -3.30
C VAL A 117 12.40 17.90 -2.65
N ASP A 118 13.47 18.46 -2.08
CA ASP A 118 14.55 17.72 -1.42
C ASP A 118 14.15 17.21 -0.03
N GLU A 119 13.06 16.44 -0.01
CA GLU A 119 12.55 15.74 1.15
C GLU A 119 12.12 14.33 0.74
N PRO A 120 12.28 13.33 1.62
CA PRO A 120 11.99 11.96 1.28
C PRO A 120 10.49 11.71 1.09
N ALA A 121 10.18 10.76 0.20
CA ALA A 121 8.90 10.08 0.17
C ALA A 121 9.11 8.61 0.52
N ARG A 122 8.17 8.04 1.28
CA ARG A 122 8.22 6.66 1.75
C ARG A 122 7.07 5.83 1.21
N ILE A 123 7.39 4.59 0.87
CA ILE A 123 6.42 3.52 0.67
C ILE A 123 6.53 2.59 1.87
N PHE A 124 5.39 2.18 2.39
CA PHE A 124 5.29 1.28 3.53
C PHE A 124 4.68 -0.05 3.09
N ALA A 125 4.94 -1.09 3.87
CA ALA A 125 4.15 -2.30 3.86
C ALA A 125 3.66 -2.58 5.28
N THR A 126 2.37 -2.85 5.42
CA THR A 126 1.74 -3.23 6.69
C THR A 126 1.34 -4.70 6.68
N LYS A 127 1.56 -5.40 7.79
CA LYS A 127 1.14 -6.79 7.98
C LYS A 127 -0.13 -6.86 8.82
N ILE A 128 -1.03 -7.76 8.42
CA ILE A 128 -2.29 -8.02 9.10
C ILE A 128 -2.45 -9.52 9.21
N ASP A 129 -2.66 -10.03 10.43
CA ASP A 129 -2.90 -11.45 10.63
C ASP A 129 -4.30 -11.85 10.16
N ILE A 130 -4.36 -12.94 9.42
CA ILE A 130 -5.59 -13.53 8.89
C ILE A 130 -5.62 -15.04 9.19
N PRO A 131 -6.81 -15.66 9.29
CA PRO A 131 -6.92 -17.11 9.48
C PRO A 131 -6.23 -17.89 8.33
N PRO A 132 -5.37 -18.88 8.63
CA PRO A 132 -4.65 -19.64 7.60
C PRO A 132 -5.52 -20.71 6.92
N ALA A 133 -6.72 -20.97 7.43
CA ALA A 133 -7.48 -22.17 7.09
C ALA A 133 -8.02 -22.15 5.65
N PHE A 134 -8.23 -20.96 5.07
CA PHE A 134 -8.86 -20.81 3.76
C PHE A 134 -8.08 -19.85 2.86
N GLU A 135 -8.20 -20.09 1.56
CA GLU A 135 -7.62 -19.23 0.54
C GLU A 135 -8.38 -17.92 0.48
N VAL A 136 -7.65 -16.81 0.38
CA VAL A 136 -8.23 -15.48 0.19
C VAL A 136 -8.68 -15.36 -1.27
N SER A 137 -9.96 -15.05 -1.47
CA SER A 137 -10.56 -14.83 -2.79
C SER A 137 -10.57 -13.36 -3.19
N SER A 138 -10.72 -12.46 -2.21
CA SER A 138 -10.74 -11.03 -2.45
C SER A 138 -10.57 -10.23 -1.16
N VAL A 139 -10.28 -8.94 -1.32
CA VAL A 139 -10.33 -7.96 -0.23
C VAL A 139 -11.19 -6.78 -0.67
N THR A 140 -12.28 -6.53 0.05
CA THR A 140 -13.00 -5.26 -0.03
C THR A 140 -12.23 -4.23 0.77
N LEU A 141 -11.76 -3.19 0.08
CA LEU A 141 -10.97 -2.12 0.66
C LEU A 141 -11.81 -1.19 1.54
N PRO A 142 -11.16 -0.38 2.39
CA PRO A 142 -11.86 0.58 3.20
C PRO A 142 -12.67 1.58 2.39
N GLN A 143 -13.79 1.99 2.97
CA GLN A 143 -14.56 3.14 2.49
C GLN A 143 -13.69 4.39 2.51
N GLY A 144 -13.93 5.27 1.55
CA GLY A 144 -13.11 6.45 1.33
C GLY A 144 -13.59 7.22 0.10
N SER A 145 -12.68 7.96 -0.52
CA SER A 145 -12.97 8.72 -1.74
C SER A 145 -11.96 8.38 -2.82
N ALA A 146 -12.43 8.15 -4.03
CA ALA A 146 -11.55 7.95 -5.19
C ALA A 146 -10.90 9.26 -5.68
N LEU A 147 -11.27 10.41 -5.12
CA LEU A 147 -10.71 11.71 -5.49
C LEU A 147 -9.31 11.93 -4.92
N VAL A 148 -8.55 12.84 -5.49
CA VAL A 148 -7.18 13.21 -5.07
C VAL A 148 -7.12 14.05 -3.78
N ASN A 149 -7.68 13.53 -2.70
CA ASN A 149 -7.62 14.09 -1.34
C ASN A 149 -6.88 13.16 -0.35
N GLU A 150 -7.11 13.32 0.95
CA GLU A 150 -6.58 12.40 1.98
C GLU A 150 -7.13 10.97 1.85
N GLY A 151 -6.41 9.99 2.40
CA GLY A 151 -6.84 8.59 2.39
C GLY A 151 -5.72 7.58 2.15
N LEU A 152 -6.12 6.32 1.99
CA LEU A 152 -5.21 5.20 1.76
C LEU A 152 -4.94 5.01 0.27
N ASN A 153 -3.67 4.95 -0.08
CA ASN A 153 -3.17 4.70 -1.43
C ASN A 153 -2.52 3.32 -1.44
N ILE A 154 -3.14 2.38 -2.14
CA ILE A 154 -2.76 0.96 -2.20
C ILE A 154 -1.96 0.70 -3.48
N MET A 155 -0.75 0.18 -3.32
CA MET A 155 0.17 -0.16 -4.42
C MET A 155 0.44 -1.67 -4.50
N GLY A 156 -0.14 -2.47 -3.61
CA GLY A 156 0.01 -3.91 -3.68
C GLY A 156 -0.66 -4.61 -2.52
N ILE A 157 -1.19 -5.80 -2.79
CA ILE A 157 -1.75 -6.70 -1.78
C ILE A 157 -1.16 -8.09 -2.05
N ALA A 158 -0.57 -8.67 -1.03
CA ALA A 158 -0.01 -10.03 -1.09
C ALA A 158 -0.45 -10.83 0.14
N VAL A 159 -0.45 -12.15 -0.01
CA VAL A 159 -0.74 -13.08 1.10
C VAL A 159 0.46 -14.00 1.26
N GLY A 160 0.88 -14.22 2.51
CA GLY A 160 2.00 -15.09 2.80
C GLY A 160 2.03 -15.54 4.25
N ASN A 161 3.19 -16.06 4.67
CA ASN A 161 3.46 -16.45 6.04
C ASN A 161 4.71 -15.72 6.54
N VAL A 162 4.54 -14.86 7.54
CA VAL A 162 5.69 -14.27 8.24
C VAL A 162 6.46 -15.41 8.93
N PRO A 163 7.77 -15.55 8.69
CA PRO A 163 8.56 -16.58 9.35
C PRO A 163 8.56 -16.39 10.88
N PRO A 164 8.63 -17.47 11.68
CA PRO A 164 8.74 -17.36 13.14
C PRO A 164 9.94 -16.47 13.54
N GLY A 165 9.72 -15.52 14.44
CA GLY A 165 10.77 -14.66 15.00
C GLY A 165 10.95 -13.29 14.30
N LEU A 166 10.29 -13.04 13.16
CA LEU A 166 10.24 -11.71 12.55
C LEU A 166 9.09 -10.89 13.16
N ARG A 167 9.43 -9.90 13.98
CA ARG A 167 8.49 -8.85 14.42
C ARG A 167 8.56 -7.69 13.43
#